data_AF-A0AAN4YZH8-F1
#
_entry.id   AF-A0AAN4YZH8-F1
#
_cell.length_a   1.000
_cell.length_b   1.000
_cell.length_c   1.000
_cell.angle_alpha   90.00
_cell.angle_beta   90.00
_cell.angle_gamma   90.00
#
_symmetry.space_group_name_H-M   'P 1'
#
loop_
_entity.id
_entity.type
_entity.pdbx_description
1 polymer ?
#
loop_
_entity_poly.entity_id
_entity_poly.type
_entity_poly.pdbx_seq_one_letter_code
_entity_poly.pdbx_strand_id
1 'polypeptide(L)'
;MLRKAAFHDYPGYVPTGAHTDANNTHASRWTHLGHCVDILLQNIQCNANTEVITLAWVEGRTQPWPDFSVNRKCRDFEAIYKWQLENSVDAGKFDRMPIPHDAYVWPAPWENRESELGEKLGKHQKQEGVLGQAGHQHTKRHE
;
A
#
# COMPACT_ATOMS: atom_id res chain seq x y z
N MET A 1 -6.60 4.87 -9.46
CA MET A 1 -5.78 4.27 -8.38
C MET A 1 -6.68 4.06 -7.17
N LEU A 2 -6.68 2.84 -6.59
CA LEU A 2 -7.61 2.45 -5.52
C LEU A 2 -7.64 3.42 -4.33
N ARG A 3 -6.48 3.94 -3.91
CA ARG A 3 -6.37 4.94 -2.83
C ARG A 3 -7.19 6.20 -3.12
N LYS A 4 -7.17 6.71 -4.36
CA LYS A 4 -7.95 7.89 -4.76
C LYS A 4 -9.45 7.59 -4.81
N ALA A 5 -9.84 6.36 -5.14
CA ALA A 5 -11.26 5.95 -5.18
C ALA A 5 -11.83 5.59 -3.80
N ALA A 6 -10.98 5.14 -2.86
CA ALA A 6 -11.37 4.80 -1.49
C ALA A 6 -11.59 6.04 -0.60
N PHE A 7 -10.93 7.16 -0.91
CA PHE A 7 -11.10 8.44 -0.22
C PHE A 7 -11.84 9.42 -1.12
N HIS A 8 -13.12 9.66 -0.84
CA HIS A 8 -13.96 10.57 -1.63
C HIS A 8 -13.39 12.00 -1.70
N ASP A 9 -12.56 12.39 -0.74
CA ASP A 9 -11.97 13.71 -0.56
C ASP A 9 -10.46 13.74 -0.81
N TYR A 10 -9.92 12.76 -1.54
CA TYR A 10 -8.51 12.75 -1.88
C TYR A 10 -8.11 14.03 -2.64
N PRO A 11 -7.12 14.81 -2.15
CA PRO A 11 -6.74 16.09 -2.76
C PRO A 11 -6.35 15.93 -4.25
N GLY A 12 -6.96 16.74 -5.12
CA GLY A 12 -6.69 16.75 -6.55
C GLY A 12 -7.31 15.58 -7.34
N TYR A 13 -8.16 14.75 -6.73
CA TYR A 13 -8.89 13.69 -7.43
C TYR A 13 -10.33 14.11 -7.71
N VAL A 14 -10.58 14.52 -8.96
CA VAL A 14 -11.94 14.63 -9.51
C VAL A 14 -12.10 13.46 -10.49
N PRO A 15 -12.98 12.48 -10.24
CA PRO A 15 -13.15 11.36 -11.14
C PRO A 15 -13.74 11.83 -12.49
N THR A 16 -12.87 12.08 -13.46
CA THR A 16 -13.23 12.35 -14.84
C THR A 16 -13.48 11.02 -15.55
N GLY A 17 -14.67 10.86 -16.14
CA GLY A 17 -15.08 9.61 -16.80
C GLY A 17 -16.24 8.86 -16.14
N ALA A 18 -17.02 9.50 -15.25
CA ALA A 18 -18.38 9.05 -15.04
C ALA A 18 -19.11 9.13 -16.38
N HIS A 19 -19.39 7.98 -17.00
CA HIS A 19 -20.35 7.89 -18.10
C HIS A 19 -21.60 8.67 -17.68
N THR A 20 -21.98 9.62 -18.52
CA THR A 20 -22.90 10.73 -18.30
C THR A 20 -24.35 10.27 -18.21
N ASP A 21 -24.66 9.44 -17.23
CA ASP A 21 -25.95 8.77 -17.09
C ASP A 21 -26.45 9.02 -15.66
N ALA A 22 -27.05 10.20 -15.43
CA ALA A 22 -27.39 10.74 -14.11
C ALA A 22 -28.30 9.85 -13.22
N ASN A 23 -28.79 8.71 -13.71
CA ASN A 23 -29.71 7.82 -12.99
C ASN A 23 -29.10 6.49 -12.49
N ASN A 24 -27.91 6.08 -12.96
CA ASN A 24 -27.31 4.75 -12.65
C ASN A 24 -25.84 4.79 -12.18
N THR A 25 -25.27 5.98 -12.02
CA THR A 25 -23.82 6.22 -11.81
C THR A 25 -23.31 5.86 -10.42
N HIS A 26 -24.13 6.04 -9.38
CA HIS A 26 -23.70 5.73 -8.01
C HIS A 26 -23.61 4.23 -7.78
N ALA A 27 -24.68 3.48 -8.11
CA ALA A 27 -24.74 2.04 -7.93
C ALA A 27 -23.67 1.31 -8.75
N SER A 28 -23.47 1.70 -10.02
CA SER A 28 -22.42 1.13 -10.88
C SER A 28 -21.01 1.41 -10.33
N ARG A 29 -20.74 2.63 -9.83
CA ARG A 29 -19.44 2.98 -9.23
C ARG A 29 -19.15 2.17 -7.97
N TRP A 30 -20.12 2.02 -7.07
CA TRP A 30 -19.94 1.23 -5.85
C TRP A 30 -19.81 -0.26 -6.15
N THR A 31 -20.55 -0.77 -7.15
CA THR A 31 -20.40 -2.15 -7.63
C THR A 31 -19.00 -2.39 -8.17
N HIS A 32 -18.50 -1.49 -9.01
CA HIS A 32 -17.16 -1.60 -9.60
C HIS A 32 -16.05 -1.47 -8.54
N LEU A 33 -16.17 -0.51 -7.62
CA LEU A 33 -15.22 -0.35 -6.52
C LEU A 33 -15.23 -1.58 -5.61
N GLY A 34 -16.40 -2.05 -5.20
CA GLY A 34 -16.55 -3.22 -4.34
C GLY A 34 -15.94 -4.47 -4.95
N HIS A 35 -16.24 -4.76 -6.21
CA HIS A 35 -15.65 -5.89 -6.93
C HIS A 35 -14.12 -5.78 -7.09
N CYS A 36 -13.59 -4.59 -7.40
CA CYS A 36 -12.14 -4.39 -7.50
C CYS A 36 -11.44 -4.59 -6.15
N VAL A 37 -12.01 -4.05 -5.07
CA VAL A 37 -11.49 -4.25 -3.70
C VAL A 37 -11.50 -5.73 -3.33
N ASP A 38 -12.58 -6.44 -3.67
CA ASP A 38 -12.73 -7.87 -3.42
C ASP A 38 -11.65 -8.70 -4.14
N ILE A 39 -11.39 -8.45 -5.43
CA ILE A 39 -10.31 -9.14 -6.15
C ILE A 39 -8.94 -8.88 -5.51
N LEU A 40 -8.68 -7.65 -5.06
CA LEU A 40 -7.42 -7.33 -4.38
C LEU A 40 -7.32 -8.02 -3.04
N LEU A 41 -8.41 -8.08 -2.28
CA LEU A 41 -8.47 -8.82 -1.03
C LEU A 41 -8.19 -10.31 -1.26
N GLN A 42 -8.85 -10.94 -2.23
CA GLN A 42 -8.61 -12.33 -2.61
C GLN A 42 -7.15 -12.58 -3.00
N ASN A 43 -6.52 -11.66 -3.74
CA ASN A 43 -5.11 -11.76 -4.09
C ASN A 43 -4.19 -11.69 -2.86
N ILE A 44 -4.45 -10.75 -1.94
CA ILE A 44 -3.68 -10.59 -0.71
C ILE A 44 -3.82 -11.83 0.18
N GLN A 45 -5.05 -12.34 0.34
CA GLN A 45 -5.32 -13.56 1.12
C GLN A 45 -4.63 -14.78 0.51
N CYS A 46 -4.65 -14.95 -0.81
CA CYS A 46 -3.95 -16.06 -1.47
C CYS A 46 -2.43 -16.03 -1.22
N ASN A 47 -1.85 -14.82 -1.16
CA ASN A 47 -0.43 -14.66 -0.90
C ASN A 47 -0.06 -14.72 0.60
N ALA A 48 -1.03 -14.52 1.51
CA ALA A 48 -0.93 -14.45 2.98
C ALA A 48 0.52 -14.42 3.49
N ASN A 49 1.19 -13.30 3.21
CA ASN A 49 2.64 -13.25 3.26
C ASN A 49 3.14 -13.15 4.71
N THR A 50 3.73 -14.22 5.23
CA THR A 50 4.43 -14.26 6.53
C THR A 50 5.95 -14.23 6.38
N GLU A 51 6.46 -13.95 5.18
CA GLU A 51 7.87 -14.07 4.87
C GLU A 51 8.65 -12.83 5.31
N VAL A 52 9.84 -13.09 5.84
CA VAL A 52 10.83 -12.07 6.19
C VAL A 52 11.75 -11.90 4.98
N ILE A 53 11.95 -10.66 4.54
CA ILE A 53 12.98 -10.35 3.56
C ILE A 53 14.31 -10.36 4.29
N THR A 54 15.19 -11.28 3.91
CA THR A 54 16.54 -11.32 4.47
C THR A 54 17.41 -10.31 3.73
N LEU A 55 18.42 -9.77 4.42
CA LEU A 55 19.44 -8.94 3.80
C LEU A 55 20.81 -9.61 3.95
N ALA A 56 21.57 -9.65 2.87
CA ALA A 56 22.90 -10.24 2.79
C ALA A 56 23.95 -9.18 2.46
N TRP A 57 25.13 -9.24 3.09
CA TRP A 57 26.27 -8.44 2.65
C TRP A 57 26.83 -9.03 1.36
N VAL A 58 26.98 -8.19 0.34
CA VAL A 58 27.53 -8.55 -0.97
C VAL A 58 28.80 -7.74 -1.23
N GLU A 59 29.74 -8.32 -1.99
CA GLU A 59 31.03 -7.68 -2.28
C GLU A 59 30.84 -6.30 -2.94
N GLY A 60 31.69 -5.34 -2.55
CA GLY A 60 31.66 -3.98 -3.07
C GLY A 60 30.56 -3.08 -2.49
N ARG A 61 29.80 -3.54 -1.49
CA ARG A 61 28.80 -2.72 -0.79
C ARG A 61 28.97 -2.75 0.73
N THR A 62 28.80 -1.58 1.34
CA THR A 62 28.81 -1.42 2.81
C THR A 62 27.41 -1.62 3.42
N GLN A 63 26.33 -1.43 2.66
CA GLN A 63 24.96 -1.72 3.09
C GLN A 63 24.51 -3.13 2.64
N PRO A 64 23.71 -3.83 3.45
CA PRO A 64 23.22 -5.16 3.12
C PRO A 64 22.18 -5.11 1.98
N TRP A 65 22.21 -6.10 1.09
CA TRP A 65 21.40 -6.23 -0.11
C TRP A 65 20.21 -7.16 0.14
N PRO A 66 18.98 -6.80 -0.26
CA PRO A 66 17.81 -7.64 -0.02
C PRO A 66 17.83 -8.90 -0.91
N ASP A 67 17.57 -10.06 -0.30
CA ASP A 67 17.33 -11.31 -1.01
C ASP A 67 15.82 -11.48 -1.28
N PHE A 68 15.45 -11.40 -2.56
CA PHE A 68 14.07 -11.58 -3.03
C PHE A 68 13.80 -12.99 -3.54
N SER A 69 14.74 -13.93 -3.45
CA SER A 69 14.59 -15.30 -3.94
C SER A 69 13.71 -16.19 -3.04
N VAL A 70 12.66 -15.60 -2.45
CA VAL A 70 11.76 -16.31 -1.56
C VAL A 70 10.80 -17.19 -2.36
N ASN A 71 10.80 -18.48 -2.05
CA ASN A 71 9.94 -19.46 -2.70
C ASN A 71 8.50 -19.33 -2.20
N ARG A 72 7.72 -18.50 -2.91
CA ARG A 72 6.30 -18.25 -2.60
C ARG A 72 5.46 -19.49 -2.83
N LYS A 73 4.69 -19.89 -1.81
CA LYS A 73 3.62 -20.90 -1.91
C LYS A 73 2.33 -20.31 -1.36
N CYS A 74 1.18 -20.71 -1.93
CA CYS A 74 -0.11 -20.36 -1.36
C CYS A 74 -0.19 -20.89 0.07
N ARG A 75 -0.69 -20.08 1.00
CA ARG A 75 -0.82 -20.42 2.43
C ARG A 75 -2.29 -20.33 2.82
N ASP A 76 -2.67 -21.06 3.86
CA ASP A 76 -3.98 -20.94 4.46
C ASP A 76 -4.06 -19.62 5.24
N PHE A 77 -4.79 -18.64 4.69
CA PHE A 77 -4.99 -17.34 5.32
C PHE A 77 -5.70 -17.46 6.68
N GLU A 78 -6.70 -18.34 6.78
CA GLU A 78 -7.50 -18.50 8.01
C GLU A 78 -6.67 -19.08 9.15
N ALA A 79 -5.75 -20.00 8.84
CA ALA A 79 -4.81 -20.51 9.81
C ALA A 79 -3.90 -19.41 10.39
N ILE A 80 -3.41 -18.50 9.54
CA ILE A 80 -2.58 -17.36 9.96
C ILE A 80 -3.40 -16.36 10.77
N TYR A 81 -4.62 -16.06 10.32
CA TYR A 81 -5.52 -15.13 10.99
C TYR A 81 -5.89 -15.63 12.39
N LYS A 82 -6.26 -16.91 12.51
CA LYS A 82 -6.54 -17.55 13.81
C LYS A 82 -5.33 -17.50 14.74
N TRP A 83 -4.15 -17.85 14.24
CA TRP A 83 -2.92 -17.77 15.02
C TRP A 83 -2.66 -16.32 15.51
N GLN A 84 -2.88 -15.32 14.65
CA GLN A 84 -2.72 -13.91 15.02
C GLN A 84 -3.69 -13.51 16.14
N LEU A 85 -4.95 -13.93 16.09
CA LEU A 85 -5.92 -13.64 17.15
C LEU A 85 -5.47 -14.23 18.49
N GLU A 86 -5.03 -15.49 18.48
CA GLU A 86 -4.57 -16.23 19.67
C GLU A 86 -3.26 -15.67 20.26
N ASN A 87 -2.41 -15.07 19.43
CA ASN A 87 -1.08 -14.59 19.82
C ASN A 87 -0.95 -13.05 19.80
N SER A 88 -2.07 -12.34 19.63
CA SER A 88 -2.08 -10.89 19.62
C SER A 88 -1.69 -10.32 20.99
N VAL A 89 -1.04 -9.15 20.99
CA VAL A 89 -0.75 -8.43 22.23
C VAL A 89 -2.08 -7.99 22.85
N ASP A 90 -2.25 -8.25 24.15
CA ASP A 90 -3.41 -7.79 24.90
C ASP A 90 -3.64 -6.28 24.67
N ALA A 91 -4.83 -5.92 24.21
CA ALA A 91 -5.16 -4.54 23.85
C ALA A 91 -5.00 -3.60 25.05
N GLY A 92 -5.44 -4.03 26.24
CA GLY A 92 -5.31 -3.24 27.47
C GLY A 92 -3.85 -3.05 27.90
N LYS A 93 -2.95 -3.98 27.59
CA LYS A 93 -1.51 -3.84 27.79
C LYS A 93 -0.89 -2.87 26.77
N PHE A 94 -1.32 -2.94 25.52
CA PHE A 94 -0.87 -2.02 24.46
C PHE A 94 -1.27 -0.57 24.77
N ASP A 95 -2.53 -0.34 25.15
CA ASP A 95 -3.06 1.00 25.45
C ASP A 95 -2.37 1.68 26.64
N ARG A 96 -1.84 0.88 27.57
CA ARG A 96 -1.12 1.36 28.76
C ARG A 96 0.40 1.39 28.58
N MET A 97 0.90 1.10 27.39
CA MET A 97 2.34 1.11 27.12
C MET A 97 2.87 2.55 27.28
N PRO A 98 3.81 2.82 28.19
CA PRO A 98 4.34 4.15 28.38
C PRO A 98 5.16 4.58 27.16
N ILE A 99 5.04 5.85 26.79
CA ILE A 99 5.88 6.45 25.76
C ILE A 99 7.34 6.47 26.28
N PRO A 100 8.32 5.93 25.52
CA PRO A 100 9.73 6.03 25.90
C PRO A 100 10.16 7.49 26.09
N HIS A 101 11.03 7.76 27.07
CA HIS A 101 11.43 9.14 27.42
C HIS A 101 12.12 9.90 26.26
N ASP A 102 12.78 9.18 25.37
CA ASP A 102 13.50 9.70 24.20
C ASP A 102 12.72 9.50 22.89
N ALA A 103 11.45 9.11 22.96
CA ALA A 103 10.63 8.91 21.77
C ALA A 103 10.39 10.23 21.04
N TYR A 104 10.64 10.23 19.73
CA TYR A 104 10.19 11.29 18.85
C TYR A 104 8.68 11.19 18.61
N VAL A 105 7.93 12.21 18.99
CA VAL A 105 6.46 12.25 18.86
C VAL A 105 6.07 12.95 17.55
N TRP A 106 5.52 12.19 16.61
CA TRP A 106 5.05 12.70 15.33
C TRP A 106 3.78 13.57 15.50
N PRO A 107 3.58 14.61 14.67
CA PRO A 107 2.34 15.38 14.67
C PRO A 107 1.16 14.51 14.25
N ALA A 108 0.01 14.75 14.87
CA ALA A 108 -1.22 14.03 14.59
C ALA A 108 -1.69 14.23 13.14
N PRO A 109 -1.89 13.16 12.34
CA PRO A 109 -2.33 13.29 10.94
C PRO A 109 -3.69 13.99 10.77
N TRP A 110 -4.57 13.91 11.78
CA TRP A 110 -5.88 14.57 11.73
C TRP A 110 -5.83 16.09 11.97
N GLU A 111 -4.73 16.62 12.51
CA GLU A 111 -4.55 18.08 12.64
C GLU A 111 -4.14 18.73 11.31
N ASN A 112 -3.47 17.96 10.44
CA ASN A 112 -3.09 18.40 9.11
C ASN A 112 -3.31 17.29 8.07
N ARG A 113 -4.47 17.35 7.42
CA ARG A 113 -4.91 16.41 6.38
C ARG A 113 -4.04 16.39 5.12
N GLU A 114 -3.11 17.34 4.98
CA GLU A 114 -2.15 17.41 3.88
C GLU A 114 -0.82 16.71 4.21
N SER A 115 -0.70 16.10 5.40
CA SER A 115 0.49 15.38 5.84
C SER A 115 0.19 14.11 6.64
N GLU A 116 1.07 13.12 6.55
CA GLU A 116 1.03 11.89 7.34
C GLU A 116 2.37 11.74 8.05
N LEU A 117 2.36 11.64 9.38
CA LEU A 117 3.58 11.58 10.20
C LEU A 117 4.58 12.69 9.82
N GLY A 118 4.11 13.94 9.75
CA GLY A 118 4.93 15.10 9.39
C GLY A 118 5.34 15.21 7.92
N GLU A 119 5.08 14.18 7.09
CA GLU A 119 5.42 14.17 5.68
C GLU A 119 4.25 14.59 4.80
N LYS A 120 4.48 15.51 3.85
CA LYS A 120 3.41 15.99 2.97
C LYS A 120 2.87 14.86 2.08
N LEU A 121 1.55 14.69 2.05
CA LEU A 121 0.87 13.78 1.15
C LEU A 121 1.18 14.09 -0.33
N GLY A 122 1.31 13.04 -1.14
CA GLY A 122 1.67 13.17 -2.56
C GLY A 122 3.17 13.34 -2.85
N LYS A 123 4.03 13.49 -1.83
CA LYS A 123 5.51 13.45 -1.98
C LYS A 123 6.13 12.08 -1.70
N HIS A 124 5.33 11.00 -1.74
CA HIS A 124 5.83 9.65 -1.46
C HIS A 124 6.85 9.25 -2.53
N GLN A 125 8.01 8.77 -2.08
CA GLN A 125 9.20 8.47 -2.90
C GLN A 125 8.99 7.40 -3.98
N LYS A 126 7.85 6.69 -3.97
CA LYS A 126 7.31 5.99 -5.14
C LYS A 126 6.58 7.01 -6.00
N GLN A 127 7.33 7.72 -6.83
CA GLN A 127 6.80 8.52 -7.92
C GLN A 127 5.65 7.74 -8.59
N GLU A 128 4.41 8.22 -8.43
CA GLU A 128 3.37 7.88 -9.39
C GLU A 128 3.99 8.27 -10.74
N GLY A 129 4.35 7.27 -11.56
CA GLY A 129 5.08 7.52 -12.80
C GLY A 129 4.42 8.68 -13.53
N VAL A 130 5.20 9.72 -13.83
CA VAL A 130 4.69 10.86 -14.59
C VAL A 130 4.21 10.29 -15.92
N LEU A 131 2.89 10.24 -16.11
CA LEU A 131 2.32 9.87 -17.39
C LEU A 131 2.70 10.97 -18.38
N GLY A 132 3.71 10.67 -19.19
CA GLY A 132 4.19 11.54 -20.25
C GLY A 132 5.42 12.34 -19.85
N GLN A 133 6.60 11.78 -20.15
CA GLN A 133 7.60 12.43 -20.99
C GLN A 133 8.70 11.42 -21.33
N ALA A 134 9.10 11.41 -22.61
CA ALA A 134 10.03 10.50 -23.29
C ALA A 134 9.45 9.14 -23.72
N GLY A 135 8.99 9.08 -24.98
CA GLY A 135 8.74 7.84 -25.68
C GLY A 135 10.01 6.99 -25.76
N HIS A 136 9.89 5.70 -25.47
CA HIS A 136 10.93 4.72 -25.74
C HIS A 136 11.18 4.67 -27.26
N GLN A 137 12.29 5.26 -27.71
CA GLN A 137 12.85 4.94 -29.02
C GLN A 137 13.40 3.52 -28.97
N HIS A 138 12.72 2.60 -29.65
CA HIS A 138 13.31 1.32 -30.01
C HIS A 138 14.46 1.57 -30.98
N THR A 139 15.70 1.40 -30.51
CA THR A 139 16.85 1.26 -31.38
C THR A 139 16.69 -0.03 -32.18
N LYS A 140 16.50 0.10 -33.50
CA LYS A 140 16.60 -1.02 -34.42
C LYS A 140 18.03 -1.55 -34.34
N ARG A 141 18.18 -2.84 -34.03
CA ARG A 141 19.45 -3.54 -34.09
C ARG A 141 19.84 -3.64 -35.56
N HIS A 142 21.04 -3.18 -35.88
CA HIS A 142 21.68 -3.33 -37.18
C HIS A 142 21.94 -4.82 -37.47
N GLU A 143 21.61 -5.25 -38.68
CA GLU A 143 22.30 -6.35 -39.37
C GLU A 143 23.43 -5.76 -40.23
#